data_AF-A0A2M9YPZ5-F1
#
_entry.id   AF-A0A2M9YPZ5-F1
#
_cell.length_a   1.000
_cell.length_b   1.000
_cell.length_c   1.000
_cell.angle_alpha   90.00
_cell.angle_beta   90.00
_cell.angle_gamma   90.00
#
_symmetry.space_group_name_H-M   'P 1'
#
loop_
_entity.id
_entity.type
_entity.pdbx_description
1 polymer ?
#
loop_
_entity_poly.entity_id
_entity_poly.type
_entity_poly.pdbx_seq_one_letter_code
_entity_poly.pdbx_strand_id
1 'polypeptide(L)'
;MLYYLSRKEDDSSHFWQVEIFENILVITQGRSEMDRKIEIKSFLDHEKIISDLEKMRDEKLKEGFTSTSEIGEAEENNILKKIEREGEFHIRLEIAESILLTVSDSNRNKLLKSLVRDCDFVLMGLGTADGEYYDGEDEFYPEMIQDETGLTPENARKVYKMKLAAYENLLKAK
;
A
#
# COMPACT_ATOMS: atom_id res chain seq x y z
N MET A 1 0.43 -1.55 -11.89
CA MET A 1 1.67 -2.35 -11.67
C MET A 1 2.12 -2.12 -10.23
N LEU A 2 2.60 -3.15 -9.52
CA LEU A 2 3.07 -3.07 -8.13
C LEU A 2 4.52 -3.54 -8.06
N TYR A 3 5.37 -2.79 -7.35
CA TYR A 3 6.70 -3.20 -6.94
C TYR A 3 6.83 -3.05 -5.43
N TYR A 4 7.54 -3.98 -4.83
CA TYR A 4 7.86 -3.96 -3.40
C TYR A 4 9.32 -4.33 -3.21
N LEU A 5 10.05 -3.46 -2.53
CA LEU A 5 11.41 -3.73 -2.06
C LEU A 5 11.44 -3.56 -0.55
N SER A 6 12.32 -4.30 0.11
CA SER A 6 12.53 -4.18 1.55
C SER A 6 14.02 -4.21 1.90
N ARG A 7 14.35 -3.64 3.06
CA ARG A 7 15.69 -3.67 3.64
C ARG A 7 15.57 -3.90 5.14
N LYS A 8 16.27 -4.90 5.66
CA LYS A 8 16.38 -5.11 7.10
C LYS A 8 17.54 -4.29 7.65
N GLU A 9 17.30 -3.55 8.73
CA GLU A 9 18.29 -2.79 9.48
C GLU A 9 18.09 -3.08 10.96
N ASP A 10 19.06 -3.78 11.56
CA ASP A 10 19.01 -4.28 12.93
C ASP A 10 17.70 -5.05 13.21
N ASP A 11 16.90 -4.56 14.17
CA ASP A 11 15.59 -5.11 14.56
C ASP A 11 14.41 -4.49 13.79
N SER A 12 14.69 -3.67 12.77
CA SER A 12 13.68 -2.98 11.98
C SER A 12 13.69 -3.41 10.51
N SER A 13 12.53 -3.32 9.87
CA SER A 13 12.38 -3.53 8.44
C SER A 13 11.90 -2.24 7.81
N HIS A 14 12.56 -1.80 6.74
CA HIS A 14 12.12 -0.69 5.91
C HIS A 14 11.61 -1.22 4.59
N PHE A 15 10.63 -0.51 4.01
CA PHE A 15 10.07 -0.88 2.73
C PHE A 15 10.00 0.31 1.79
N TRP A 16 10.00 -0.02 0.51
CA TRP A 16 9.74 0.90 -0.57
C TRP A 16 8.82 0.20 -1.56
N GLN A 17 7.61 0.72 -1.66
CA GLN A 17 6.56 0.23 -2.52
C GLN A 17 6.24 1.26 -3.59
N VAL A 18 5.96 0.77 -4.78
CA VAL A 18 5.49 1.58 -5.88
C VAL A 18 4.26 0.96 -6.52
N GLU A 19 3.24 1.77 -6.70
CA GLU A 19 2.04 1.45 -7.46
C GLU A 19 1.86 2.43 -8.61
N ILE A 20 1.62 1.89 -9.82
CA ILE A 20 1.27 2.69 -11.00
C ILE A 20 -0.21 2.49 -11.30
N PHE A 21 -0.93 3.61 -11.28
CA PHE A 21 -2.34 3.76 -11.66
C PHE A 21 -2.41 4.71 -12.85
N GLU A 22 -2.56 4.15 -14.06
CA GLU A 22 -2.50 4.90 -15.33
C GLU A 22 -1.25 5.79 -15.44
N ASN A 23 -1.43 7.11 -15.28
CA ASN A 23 -0.38 8.12 -15.36
C ASN A 23 0.08 8.64 -13.98
N ILE A 24 -0.33 7.96 -12.91
CA ILE A 24 -0.04 8.32 -11.53
C ILE A 24 0.86 7.24 -10.93
N LEU A 25 1.97 7.70 -10.37
CA LEU A 25 2.88 6.90 -9.56
C LEU A 25 2.62 7.22 -8.09
N VAL A 26 2.30 6.20 -7.31
CA VAL A 26 2.19 6.28 -5.85
C VAL A 26 3.38 5.54 -5.26
N ILE A 27 4.20 6.26 -4.50
CA ILE A 27 5.35 5.71 -3.79
C ILE A 27 5.01 5.69 -2.32
N THR A 28 5.01 4.52 -1.70
CA THR A 28 4.83 4.35 -0.25
C THR A 28 6.12 3.82 0.32
N GLN A 29 6.70 4.50 1.32
CA GLN A 29 7.94 4.05 1.95
C GLN A 29 7.94 4.40 3.43
N GLY A 30 8.68 3.63 4.22
CA GLY A 30 8.77 3.87 5.64
C GLY A 30 9.40 2.70 6.38
N ARG A 31 9.31 2.77 7.70
CA ARG A 31 9.53 1.61 8.56
C ARG A 31 8.27 0.74 8.46
N SER A 32 8.43 -0.58 8.47
CA SER A 32 7.28 -1.48 8.35
C SER A 32 6.35 -1.24 9.54
N GLU A 33 5.06 -1.05 9.25
CA GLU A 33 3.96 -0.79 10.17
C GLU A 33 4.06 0.55 10.94
N MET A 34 5.00 1.42 10.59
CA MET A 34 5.24 2.69 11.29
C MET A 34 5.76 3.79 10.37
N ASP A 35 5.36 5.04 10.61
CA ASP A 35 5.99 6.22 9.99
C ASP A 35 6.05 6.18 8.45
N ARG A 36 5.00 5.63 7.82
CA ARG A 36 4.94 5.54 6.36
C ARG A 36 4.82 6.93 5.73
N LYS A 37 5.25 7.05 4.49
CA LYS A 37 5.10 8.28 3.72
C LYS A 37 4.66 7.93 2.33
N ILE A 38 3.60 8.59 1.89
CA ILE A 38 3.06 8.41 0.56
C ILE A 38 3.37 9.66 -0.27
N GLU A 39 4.04 9.45 -1.39
CA GLU A 39 4.30 10.47 -2.40
C GLU A 39 3.49 10.15 -3.67
N ILE A 40 2.80 11.14 -4.21
CA ILE A 40 2.01 11.01 -5.44
C ILE A 40 2.69 11.84 -6.54
N LYS A 41 3.13 11.18 -7.60
CA LYS A 41 3.70 11.83 -8.80
C LYS A 41 2.79 11.61 -10.00
N SER A 42 2.39 12.69 -10.65
CA SER A 42 1.60 12.64 -11.88
C SER A 42 2.49 12.87 -13.09
N PHE A 43 2.30 12.07 -14.13
CA PHE A 43 3.05 12.16 -15.36
C PHE A 43 2.11 12.43 -16.53
N LEU A 44 2.63 13.01 -17.61
CA LEU A 44 1.86 13.19 -18.85
C LEU A 44 2.01 12.01 -19.82
N ASP A 45 3.03 11.18 -19.59
CA ASP A 45 3.47 10.15 -20.51
C ASP A 45 3.85 8.90 -19.73
N HIS A 46 3.20 7.78 -20.07
CA HIS A 46 3.39 6.51 -19.38
C HIS A 46 4.82 5.97 -19.57
N GLU A 47 5.48 6.23 -20.70
CA GLU A 47 6.85 5.76 -20.93
C GLU A 47 7.83 6.43 -19.95
N LYS A 48 7.59 7.70 -19.60
CA LYS A 48 8.40 8.43 -18.61
C LYS A 48 8.26 7.84 -17.22
N ILE A 49 7.09 7.30 -16.87
CA ILE A 49 6.86 6.65 -15.57
C ILE A 49 7.79 5.45 -15.43
N ILE A 50 7.87 4.60 -16.46
CA ILE A 50 8.70 3.40 -16.43
C ILE A 50 10.17 3.78 -16.31
N SER A 51 10.65 4.73 -17.11
CA SER A 51 12.06 5.17 -17.06
C SER A 51 12.45 5.76 -15.71
N ASP A 52 11.60 6.60 -15.10
CA ASP A 52 11.89 7.18 -13.80
C ASP A 52 11.76 6.14 -12.67
N LEU A 53 10.80 5.22 -12.78
CA LEU A 53 10.68 4.09 -11.86
C LEU A 53 11.93 3.22 -11.85
N GLU A 54 12.47 2.88 -13.03
CA GLU A 54 13.70 2.10 -13.13
C GLU A 54 14.89 2.80 -12.45
N LYS A 55 15.06 4.11 -12.66
CA LYS A 55 16.11 4.90 -11.97
C LYS A 55 15.93 4.86 -10.45
N MET A 56 14.72 5.12 -9.96
CA MET A 56 14.43 5.10 -8.52
C MET A 56 14.66 3.71 -7.92
N ARG A 57 14.27 2.65 -8.64
CA ARG A 57 14.52 1.27 -8.25
C ARG A 57 16.02 0.99 -8.15
N ASP A 58 16.82 1.38 -9.15
CA ASP A 58 18.27 1.16 -9.15
C ASP A 58 18.96 1.91 -8.00
N GLU A 59 18.48 3.11 -7.65
CA GLU A 59 18.93 3.84 -6.47
C GLU A 59 18.60 3.07 -5.19
N LYS A 60 17.37 2.57 -5.02
CA LYS A 60 16.98 1.76 -3.86
C LYS A 60 17.80 0.47 -3.74
N LEU A 61 18.07 -0.20 -4.85
CA LEU A 61 18.94 -1.38 -4.87
C LEU A 61 20.36 -1.05 -4.41
N LYS A 62 20.91 0.11 -4.80
CA LYS A 62 22.23 0.59 -4.31
C LYS A 62 22.21 0.93 -2.81
N GLU A 63 21.07 1.36 -2.28
CA GLU A 63 20.84 1.57 -0.85
C GLU A 63 20.68 0.26 -0.05
N GLY A 64 20.78 -0.90 -0.70
CA GLY A 64 20.70 -2.21 -0.06
C GLY A 64 19.27 -2.77 0.07
N PHE A 65 18.29 -2.14 -0.56
CA PHE A 65 16.96 -2.75 -0.69
C PHE A 65 17.03 -3.97 -1.63
N THR A 66 16.22 -4.97 -1.34
CA THR A 66 16.11 -6.18 -2.15
C THR A 66 14.65 -6.45 -2.50
N SER A 67 14.43 -7.07 -3.65
CA SER A 67 13.12 -7.62 -3.98
C SER A 67 12.80 -8.77 -3.04
N THR A 68 11.55 -8.82 -2.59
CA THR A 68 11.08 -9.97 -1.81
C THR A 68 11.11 -11.22 -2.69
N SER A 69 11.83 -12.24 -2.24
CA SER A 69 11.77 -13.58 -2.83
C SER A 69 10.43 -14.24 -2.52
N GLU A 70 10.13 -15.36 -3.18
CA GLU A 70 9.02 -16.22 -2.76
C GLU A 70 9.12 -16.47 -1.24
N ILE A 71 8.02 -16.22 -0.55
CA ILE A 71 7.92 -16.43 0.89
C ILE A 71 7.66 -17.90 1.16
N GLY A 72 8.35 -18.46 2.17
CA GLY A 72 8.08 -19.84 2.57
C GLY A 72 6.69 -19.97 3.21
N GLU A 73 6.07 -21.15 3.11
CA GLU A 73 4.72 -21.41 3.66
C GLU A 73 4.59 -21.03 5.15
N ALA A 74 5.64 -21.26 5.95
CA ALA A 74 5.65 -20.89 7.36
C ALA A 74 5.61 -19.36 7.58
N GLU A 75 6.34 -18.60 6.78
CA GLU A 75 6.36 -17.14 6.83
C GLU A 75 5.04 -16.56 6.32
N GLU A 76 4.52 -17.08 5.20
CA GLU A 76 3.21 -16.74 4.66
C GLU A 76 2.11 -16.89 5.72
N ASN A 77 2.04 -18.06 6.38
CA ASN A 77 1.06 -18.31 7.42
C ASN A 77 1.20 -17.38 8.63
N ASN A 78 2.43 -17.00 8.99
CA ASN A 78 2.65 -16.06 10.09
C ASN A 78 2.16 -14.65 9.73
N ILE A 79 2.41 -14.21 8.50
CA ILE A 79 1.96 -12.90 8.01
C ILE A 79 0.43 -12.86 7.88
N LEU A 80 -0.19 -13.93 7.35
CA LEU A 80 -1.65 -14.03 7.28
C LEU A 80 -2.31 -13.94 8.67
N LYS A 81 -1.78 -14.64 9.67
CA LYS A 81 -2.24 -14.51 11.07
C LYS A 81 -2.04 -13.12 11.65
N LYS A 82 -0.99 -12.42 11.22
CA LYS A 82 -0.73 -11.04 11.63
C LYS A 82 -1.80 -10.10 11.06
N ILE A 83 -2.11 -10.23 9.77
CA ILE A 83 -3.18 -9.48 9.12
C ILE A 83 -4.52 -9.72 9.84
N GLU A 84 -4.83 -10.95 10.23
CA GLU A 84 -6.08 -11.27 10.95
C GLU A 84 -6.18 -10.63 12.35
N ARG A 85 -5.05 -10.34 13.00
CA ARG A 85 -4.99 -9.79 14.36
C ARG A 85 -4.86 -8.29 14.41
N GLU A 86 -4.37 -7.69 13.33
CA GLU A 86 -4.18 -6.25 13.23
C GLU A 86 -5.55 -5.55 13.22
N GLY A 87 -5.72 -4.56 14.10
CA GLY A 87 -6.97 -3.81 14.27
C GLY A 87 -7.12 -2.69 13.24
N GLU A 88 -6.01 -2.07 12.86
CA GLU A 88 -5.99 -0.91 11.98
C GLU A 88 -6.10 -1.31 10.51
N PHE A 89 -7.17 -0.86 9.83
CA PHE A 89 -7.46 -1.21 8.44
C PHE A 89 -6.30 -0.86 7.50
N HIS A 90 -5.70 0.31 7.69
CA HIS A 90 -4.61 0.81 6.87
C HIS A 90 -3.28 0.11 7.13
N ILE A 91 -3.05 -0.43 8.33
CA ILE A 91 -1.87 -1.27 8.63
C ILE A 91 -2.07 -2.65 8.01
N ARG A 92 -3.29 -3.22 8.08
CA ARG A 92 -3.62 -4.46 7.37
C ARG A 92 -3.35 -4.38 5.87
N LEU A 93 -3.70 -3.26 5.24
CA LEU A 93 -3.40 -3.02 3.82
C LEU A 93 -1.90 -3.11 3.55
N GLU A 94 -1.07 -2.41 4.32
CA GLU A 94 0.40 -2.43 4.16
C GLU A 94 0.97 -3.85 4.30
N ILE A 95 0.60 -4.56 5.37
CA ILE A 95 1.09 -5.92 5.60
C ILE A 95 0.64 -6.84 4.45
N ALA A 96 -0.60 -6.73 4.00
CA ALA A 96 -1.12 -7.51 2.89
C ALA A 96 -0.43 -7.18 1.55
N GLU A 97 -0.19 -5.91 1.26
CA GLU A 97 0.51 -5.46 0.05
C GLU A 97 1.95 -6.00 0.01
N SER A 98 2.63 -6.07 1.15
CA SER A 98 4.02 -6.55 1.26
C SER A 98 4.25 -7.98 0.74
N ILE A 99 3.22 -8.83 0.82
CA ILE A 99 3.28 -10.22 0.38
C ILE A 99 2.45 -10.50 -0.88
N LEU A 100 1.73 -9.52 -1.43
CA LEU A 100 0.78 -9.75 -2.51
C LEU A 100 1.42 -10.39 -3.77
N LEU A 101 2.69 -10.03 -4.03
CA LEU A 101 3.45 -10.54 -5.17
C LEU A 101 4.08 -11.92 -4.92
N THR A 102 4.27 -12.32 -3.66
CA THR A 102 5.06 -13.50 -3.27
C THR A 102 4.23 -14.60 -2.61
N VAL A 103 3.02 -14.28 -2.17
CA VAL A 103 2.04 -15.21 -1.60
C VAL A 103 1.62 -16.27 -2.61
N SER A 104 1.34 -17.49 -2.11
CA SER A 104 0.78 -18.58 -2.91
C SER A 104 -0.49 -18.17 -3.67
N ASP A 105 -0.71 -18.72 -4.86
CA ASP A 105 -1.91 -18.42 -5.66
C ASP A 105 -3.22 -18.73 -4.90
N SER A 106 -3.19 -19.76 -4.04
CA SER A 106 -4.33 -20.18 -3.22
C SER A 106 -4.75 -19.10 -2.22
N ASN A 107 -3.77 -18.38 -1.64
CA ASN A 107 -4.02 -17.34 -0.66
C ASN A 107 -4.06 -15.94 -1.28
N ARG A 108 -3.46 -15.72 -2.46
CA ARG A 108 -3.53 -14.45 -3.20
C ARG A 108 -4.99 -13.99 -3.38
N ASN A 109 -5.91 -14.91 -3.66
CA ASN A 109 -7.32 -14.56 -3.81
C ASN A 109 -7.97 -14.07 -2.51
N LYS A 110 -7.64 -14.72 -1.38
CA LYS A 110 -8.16 -14.32 -0.07
C LYS A 110 -7.57 -12.97 0.33
N LEU A 111 -6.28 -12.77 0.06
CA LEU A 111 -5.57 -11.54 0.32
C LEU A 111 -6.16 -10.36 -0.47
N LEU A 112 -6.40 -10.53 -1.77
CA LEU A 112 -7.05 -9.51 -2.61
C LEU A 112 -8.46 -9.14 -2.10
N LYS A 113 -9.24 -10.12 -1.61
CA LYS A 113 -10.54 -9.83 -0.99
C LYS A 113 -10.41 -9.04 0.30
N SER A 114 -9.39 -9.33 1.12
CA SER A 114 -9.08 -8.54 2.31
C SER A 114 -8.68 -7.12 1.94
N LEU A 115 -7.80 -6.96 0.93
CA LEU A 115 -7.37 -5.65 0.45
C LEU A 115 -8.54 -4.79 -0.04
N VAL A 116 -9.47 -5.36 -0.81
CA VAL A 116 -10.70 -4.65 -1.23
C VAL A 116 -11.52 -4.21 -0.01
N ARG A 117 -11.78 -5.13 0.92
CA ARG A 117 -12.55 -4.85 2.14
C ARG A 117 -11.89 -3.77 3.01
N ASP A 118 -10.59 -3.91 3.25
CA ASP A 118 -9.85 -2.99 4.13
C ASP A 118 -9.70 -1.61 3.48
N CYS A 119 -9.57 -1.51 2.14
CA CYS A 119 -9.66 -0.23 1.42
C CYS A 119 -11.03 0.44 1.57
N ASP A 120 -12.12 -0.33 1.49
CA ASP A 120 -13.48 0.20 1.68
C ASP A 120 -13.65 0.79 3.09
N PHE A 121 -13.17 0.09 4.12
CA PHE A 121 -13.19 0.61 5.49
C PHE A 121 -12.32 1.85 5.70
N VAL A 122 -11.14 1.91 5.10
CA VAL A 122 -10.32 3.14 5.12
C VAL A 122 -11.06 4.30 4.46
N LEU A 123 -11.74 4.06 3.34
CA LEU A 123 -12.53 5.09 2.65
C LEU A 123 -13.75 5.54 3.48
N MET A 124 -14.42 4.63 4.18
CA MET A 124 -15.48 4.98 5.12
C MET A 124 -14.97 5.85 6.27
N GLY A 125 -13.80 5.51 6.85
CA GLY A 125 -13.16 6.33 7.88
C GLY A 125 -12.70 7.70 7.37
N LEU A 126 -12.27 7.80 6.11
CA LEU A 126 -11.89 9.08 5.49
C LEU A 126 -13.09 9.94 5.06
N GLY A 127 -14.31 9.39 5.08
CA GLY A 127 -15.51 10.04 4.59
C GLY A 127 -15.45 10.40 3.09
N THR A 128 -16.34 11.31 2.67
CA THR A 128 -16.38 11.88 1.33
C THR A 128 -16.06 13.37 1.30
N ALA A 129 -16.10 14.05 2.44
CA ALA A 129 -15.82 15.47 2.61
C ALA A 129 -14.92 15.76 3.84
N ASP A 130 -14.43 16.99 3.94
CA ASP A 130 -13.53 17.44 5.01
C ASP A 130 -14.18 18.53 5.88
N GLY A 131 -13.61 18.76 7.07
CA GLY A 131 -13.96 19.89 7.94
C GLY A 131 -15.39 19.81 8.44
N GLU A 132 -16.13 20.93 8.34
CA GLU A 132 -17.52 21.01 8.83
C GLU A 132 -18.51 20.10 8.09
N TYR A 133 -18.12 19.56 6.92
CA TYR A 133 -18.92 18.64 6.12
C TYR A 133 -18.44 17.18 6.24
N TYR A 134 -17.48 16.89 7.13
CA TYR A 134 -16.99 15.54 7.34
C TYR A 134 -18.14 14.59 7.74
N ASP A 135 -18.17 13.43 7.09
CA ASP A 135 -19.27 12.46 7.12
C ASP A 135 -18.80 11.02 7.39
N GLY A 136 -17.52 10.83 7.74
CA GLY A 136 -16.99 9.51 8.10
C GLY A 136 -17.32 9.11 9.55
N GLU A 137 -17.07 7.85 9.87
CA GLU A 137 -17.48 7.26 11.17
C GLU A 137 -16.60 7.69 12.36
N ASP A 138 -15.39 8.21 12.10
CA ASP A 138 -14.42 8.59 13.11
C ASP A 138 -13.73 9.91 12.74
N GLU A 139 -14.14 10.99 13.40
CA GLU A 139 -13.66 12.36 13.17
C GLU A 139 -12.13 12.51 13.31
N PHE A 140 -11.44 11.60 14.00
CA PHE A 140 -9.98 11.64 14.16
C PHE A 140 -9.24 10.82 13.10
N TYR A 141 -9.95 9.95 12.38
CA TYR A 141 -9.35 9.06 11.39
C TYR A 141 -8.63 9.80 10.25
N PRO A 142 -9.17 10.91 9.68
CA PRO A 142 -8.46 11.67 8.67
C PRO A 142 -7.14 12.30 9.17
N GLU A 143 -7.11 12.82 10.40
CA GLU A 143 -5.91 13.41 11.02
C GLU A 143 -4.86 12.32 11.27
N MET A 144 -5.26 11.16 11.80
CA MET A 144 -4.38 10.02 11.98
C MET A 144 -3.76 9.56 10.65
N ILE A 145 -4.55 9.40 9.59
CA ILE A 145 -4.02 9.03 8.28
C ILE A 145 -3.08 10.10 7.74
N GLN A 146 -3.39 11.38 7.96
CA GLN A 146 -2.53 12.48 7.54
C GLN A 146 -1.18 12.48 8.27
N ASP A 147 -1.19 12.29 9.59
CA ASP A 147 0.02 12.20 10.41
C ASP A 147 0.87 10.99 10.02
N GLU A 148 0.22 9.85 9.81
CA GLU A 148 0.90 8.61 9.47
C GLU A 148 1.42 8.55 8.05
N THR A 149 0.83 9.25 7.08
CA THR A 149 1.17 9.10 5.64
C THR A 149 1.74 10.37 5.01
N GLY A 150 1.53 11.53 5.66
CA GLY A 150 1.77 12.85 5.09
C GLY A 150 0.75 13.28 4.02
N LEU A 151 -0.27 12.48 3.71
CA LEU A 151 -1.30 12.85 2.74
C LEU A 151 -2.36 13.72 3.40
N THR A 152 -2.83 14.75 2.69
CA THR A 152 -4.11 15.38 3.04
C THR A 152 -5.25 14.34 2.93
N PRO A 153 -6.35 14.48 3.69
CA PRO A 153 -7.51 13.59 3.59
C PRO A 153 -8.03 13.40 2.16
N GLU A 154 -8.06 14.49 1.37
CA GLU A 154 -8.41 14.46 -0.05
C GLU A 154 -7.50 13.53 -0.87
N ASN A 155 -6.18 13.68 -0.71
CA ASN A 155 -5.20 12.86 -1.42
C ASN A 155 -5.23 11.41 -0.95
N ALA A 156 -5.45 11.16 0.35
CA ALA A 156 -5.64 9.83 0.89
C ALA A 156 -6.86 9.14 0.23
N ARG A 157 -8.01 9.81 0.17
CA ARG A 157 -9.20 9.29 -0.52
C ARG A 157 -8.91 8.96 -1.99
N LYS A 158 -8.15 9.81 -2.69
CA LYS A 158 -7.75 9.55 -4.07
C LYS A 158 -6.90 8.28 -4.20
N VAL A 159 -5.88 8.11 -3.34
CA VAL A 159 -5.01 6.93 -3.34
C VAL A 159 -5.78 5.66 -3.03
N TYR A 160 -6.58 5.65 -1.96
CA TYR A 160 -7.33 4.45 -1.57
C TYR A 160 -8.44 4.10 -2.56
N LYS A 161 -9.05 5.07 -3.27
CA LYS A 161 -9.96 4.79 -4.40
C LYS A 161 -9.25 4.12 -5.57
N MET A 162 -8.04 4.56 -5.91
CA MET A 162 -7.23 3.94 -6.97
C MET A 162 -6.82 2.50 -6.59
N LYS A 163 -6.38 2.31 -5.34
CA LYS A 163 -6.05 0.98 -4.79
C LYS A 163 -7.24 0.05 -4.83
N LEU A 164 -8.40 0.48 -4.32
CA LEU A 164 -9.65 -0.29 -4.34
C LEU A 164 -9.99 -0.77 -5.76
N ALA A 165 -10.03 0.16 -6.73
CA ALA A 165 -10.32 -0.17 -8.12
C ALA A 165 -9.30 -1.15 -8.71
N ALA A 166 -8.01 -0.99 -8.40
CA ALA A 166 -6.97 -1.89 -8.86
C ALA A 166 -7.13 -3.31 -8.29
N TYR A 167 -7.44 -3.46 -6.99
CA TYR A 167 -7.63 -4.77 -6.36
C TYR A 167 -8.89 -5.46 -6.86
N GLU A 168 -9.98 -4.73 -7.06
CA GLU A 168 -11.18 -5.26 -7.71
C GLU A 168 -10.90 -5.77 -9.13
N ASN A 169 -10.12 -5.03 -9.91
CA ASN A 169 -9.74 -5.44 -11.26
C ASN A 169 -8.87 -6.70 -11.25
N LEU A 170 -7.93 -6.81 -10.31
CA LEU A 170 -7.12 -8.03 -10.12
C LEU A 170 -7.96 -9.24 -9.71
N LEU A 171 -9.06 -9.03 -8.96
CA LEU A 171 -10.01 -10.10 -8.64
C LEU A 171 -10.85 -10.54 -9.84
N LYS A 172 -11.24 -9.59 -10.71
CA LYS A 172 -12.06 -9.83 -11.90
C LYS A 172 -11.29 -10.44 -13.07
N ALA A 173 -9.99 -10.17 -13.18
CA ALA A 173 -9.13 -10.64 -14.27
C ALA A 173 -8.76 -12.14 -14.20
N LYS A 174 -9.51 -12.93 -13.42
CA LYS A 174 -9.33 -14.37 -13.24
C LYS A 174 -10.33 -15.17 -14.06
#